data_AF-A0A9N9WJC6-F1
#
_entry.id   AF-A0A9N9WJC6-F1
#
_cell.length_a   1.000
_cell.length_b   1.000
_cell.length_c   1.000
_cell.angle_alpha   90.00
_cell.angle_beta   90.00
_cell.angle_gamma   90.00
#
_symmetry.space_group_name_H-M   'P 1'
#
loop_
_entity.id
_entity.type
_entity.pdbx_description
1 polymer ?
#
loop_
_entity_poly.entity_id
_entity_poly.type
_entity_poly.pdbx_seq_one_letter_code
_entity_poly.pdbx_strand_id
1 'polypeptide(L)'
;MQFHCIIHQDALCSKKKNEFQNIMKVVVLTVNFKKSRGLNHRQFKQFLDEIESEYGDLLYYTEVRWLSRGLTLERFLNLIEEIGTFLAEKQRDVPELKNPDWLCDLAFLVDITNHLNVLNTRLQGRNQLISQLYVHVSSFQWKLTLFRSQLNSGNYNHFPNYKKWLKNSTKLRLFSVM
;
A
#
# COMPACT_ATOMS: atom_id res chain seq x y z
N MET A 1 -28.43 10.69 -5.46
CA MET A 1 -27.97 9.38 -5.98
C MET A 1 -26.46 9.32 -5.77
N GLN A 2 -25.98 8.55 -4.79
CA GLN A 2 -24.58 8.51 -4.37
C GLN A 2 -23.98 7.23 -4.94
N PHE A 3 -23.15 7.35 -5.98
CA PHE A 3 -22.43 6.20 -6.54
C PHE A 3 -21.37 5.75 -5.52
N HIS A 4 -21.78 4.92 -4.56
CA HIS A 4 -20.89 4.33 -3.59
C HIS A 4 -20.01 3.29 -4.28
N CYS A 5 -18.77 3.69 -4.55
CA CYS A 5 -17.63 2.84 -4.93
C CYS A 5 -17.88 2.00 -6.21
N ILE A 6 -17.81 2.64 -7.38
CA ILE A 6 -17.82 1.99 -8.71
C ILE A 6 -16.70 0.94 -8.87
N ILE A 7 -15.68 0.94 -8.00
CA ILE A 7 -14.55 0.02 -8.07
C ILE A 7 -14.76 -1.15 -7.10
N HIS A 8 -15.45 -2.20 -7.55
CA HIS A 8 -15.37 -3.51 -6.91
C HIS A 8 -13.96 -4.08 -7.17
N GLN A 9 -13.18 -4.19 -6.10
CA GLN A 9 -11.71 -4.20 -6.10
C GLN A 9 -11.04 -5.46 -6.69
N ASP A 10 -11.79 -6.51 -7.00
CA ASP A 10 -11.22 -7.79 -7.45
C ASP A 10 -10.62 -7.76 -8.87
N ALA A 11 -10.96 -6.75 -9.68
CA ALA A 11 -10.63 -6.74 -11.10
C ALA A 11 -9.34 -6.00 -11.49
N LEU A 12 -8.80 -5.12 -10.62
CA LEU A 12 -7.72 -4.19 -11.03
C LEU A 12 -6.32 -4.81 -11.05
N CYS A 13 -6.09 -5.94 -10.37
CA CYS A 13 -4.76 -6.57 -10.27
C CYS A 13 -4.83 -8.09 -10.47
N SER A 14 -5.57 -8.56 -11.47
CA SER A 14 -5.84 -10.00 -11.70
C SER A 14 -4.57 -10.85 -11.83
N LYS A 15 -3.51 -10.34 -12.49
CA LYS A 15 -2.26 -11.09 -12.72
C LYS A 15 -1.37 -11.23 -11.48
N LYS A 16 -1.44 -10.28 -10.55
CA LYS A 16 -0.62 -10.20 -9.33
C LYS A 16 -1.45 -10.38 -8.06
N LYS A 17 -2.69 -10.85 -8.21
CA LYS A 17 -3.69 -10.94 -7.14
C LYS A 17 -3.18 -11.73 -5.94
N ASN A 18 -2.51 -12.85 -6.18
CA ASN A 18 -1.99 -13.71 -5.12
C ASN A 18 -0.85 -13.04 -4.34
N GLU A 19 0.04 -12.31 -5.02
CA GLU A 19 1.13 -11.58 -4.38
C GLU A 19 0.59 -10.44 -3.51
N PHE A 20 -0.36 -9.66 -4.02
CA PHE A 20 -0.98 -8.59 -3.25
C PHE A 20 -1.83 -9.11 -2.09
N GLN A 21 -2.51 -10.24 -2.24
CA GLN A 21 -3.21 -10.89 -1.15
C GLN A 21 -2.24 -11.36 -0.05
N ASN A 22 -1.09 -11.92 -0.43
CA ASN A 22 -0.06 -12.28 0.53
C ASN A 22 0.43 -11.06 1.31
N ILE A 23 0.77 -9.97 0.61
CA ILE A 23 1.22 -8.72 1.24
C ILE A 23 0.17 -8.20 2.21
N MET A 24 -1.09 -8.09 1.77
CA MET A 24 -2.20 -7.63 2.60
C MET A 24 -2.40 -8.53 3.83
N LYS A 25 -2.29 -9.85 3.68
CA LYS A 25 -2.40 -10.80 4.79
C LYS A 25 -1.34 -10.52 5.86
N VAL A 26 -0.09 -10.33 5.47
CA VAL A 26 1.01 -10.03 6.40
C VAL A 26 0.80 -8.69 7.11
N VAL A 27 0.43 -7.64 6.36
CA VAL A 27 0.13 -6.31 6.91
C VAL A 27 -0.99 -6.40 7.93
N VAL A 28 -2.11 -7.04 7.58
CA VAL A 28 -3.28 -7.19 8.47
C VAL A 28 -2.93 -8.00 9.71
N LEU A 29 -2.22 -9.12 9.58
CA LEU A 29 -1.81 -9.95 10.72
C LEU A 29 -0.84 -9.21 11.66
N THR A 30 -0.03 -8.31 11.12
CA THR A 30 0.91 -7.49 11.89
C THR A 30 0.16 -6.38 12.63
N VAL A 31 -0.71 -5.64 11.94
CA VAL A 31 -1.58 -4.62 12.53
C VAL A 31 -2.46 -5.24 13.63
N ASN A 32 -3.12 -6.36 13.33
CA ASN A 32 -4.01 -7.03 14.28
C ASN A 32 -3.29 -7.53 15.52
N PHE A 33 -2.06 -8.05 15.41
CA PHE A 33 -1.29 -8.48 16.58
C PHE A 33 -0.93 -7.34 17.52
N LYS A 34 -0.62 -6.16 16.97
CA LYS A 34 -0.35 -4.97 17.75
C LYS A 34 -1.61 -4.48 18.46
N LYS A 35 -2.78 -4.61 17.80
CA LYS A 35 -4.06 -4.11 18.32
C LYS A 35 -4.82 -5.12 19.18
N SER A 36 -4.61 -6.43 19.03
CA SER A 36 -5.36 -7.47 19.76
C SER A 36 -5.06 -7.50 21.26
N ARG A 37 -3.95 -6.88 21.68
CA ARG A 37 -3.61 -6.68 23.09
C ARG A 37 -3.38 -5.20 23.32
N GLY A 38 -4.22 -4.57 24.16
CA GLY A 38 -4.08 -3.14 24.49
C GLY A 38 -2.69 -2.78 25.03
N LEU A 39 -2.02 -3.72 25.68
CA LEU A 39 -0.63 -3.59 26.10
C LEU A 39 0.34 -3.47 24.91
N ASN A 40 0.20 -4.31 23.88
CA ASN A 40 1.07 -4.26 22.69
C ASN A 40 0.94 -2.92 21.96
N HIS A 41 -0.28 -2.38 21.84
CA HIS A 41 -0.50 -1.09 21.20
C HIS A 41 0.16 0.05 21.99
N ARG A 42 -0.02 0.09 23.32
CA ARG A 42 0.64 1.09 24.18
C ARG A 42 2.17 0.98 24.12
N GLN A 43 2.71 -0.23 24.19
CA GLN A 43 4.15 -0.47 24.11
C GLN A 43 4.72 -0.08 22.75
N PHE A 44 4.03 -0.38 21.65
CA PHE A 44 4.48 0.06 20.33
C PHE A 44 4.46 1.58 20.21
N LYS A 45 3.41 2.24 20.70
CA LYS A 45 3.33 3.70 20.69
C LYS A 45 4.46 4.34 21.52
N GLN A 46 4.68 3.82 22.73
CA GLN A 46 5.79 4.27 23.58
C GLN A 46 7.14 4.06 22.90
N PHE A 47 7.35 2.90 22.26
CA PHE A 47 8.57 2.63 21.50
C PHE A 47 8.78 3.64 20.37
N LEU A 48 7.73 3.98 19.61
CA LEU A 48 7.82 5.00 18.56
C LEU A 48 8.13 6.39 19.11
N ASP A 49 7.56 6.74 20.26
CA ASP A 49 7.82 8.02 20.93
C ASP A 49 9.28 8.07 21.44
N GLU A 50 9.82 6.95 21.95
CA GLU A 50 11.21 6.84 22.46
C GLU A 50 12.28 6.98 21.37
N ILE A 51 11.98 6.53 20.15
CA ILE A 51 12.90 6.66 18.99
C ILE A 51 12.62 7.90 18.14
N GLU A 52 11.73 8.78 18.59
CA GLU A 52 11.29 9.99 17.87
C GLU A 52 10.85 9.71 16.43
N SER A 53 10.12 8.60 16.21
CA SER A 53 9.66 8.21 14.87
C SER A 53 8.72 9.27 14.28
N GLU A 54 8.75 9.42 12.95
CA GLU A 54 7.88 10.34 12.20
C GLU A 54 6.38 10.10 12.52
N TYR A 55 6.01 8.84 12.77
CA TYR A 55 4.65 8.45 13.09
C TYR A 55 4.54 7.94 14.52
N GLY A 56 3.66 8.54 15.33
CA GLY A 56 3.38 8.08 16.70
C GLY A 56 2.42 6.88 16.82
N ASP A 57 1.87 6.36 15.71
CA ASP A 57 1.12 5.09 15.70
C ASP A 57 0.92 4.55 14.27
N LEU A 58 0.73 3.23 14.18
CA LEU A 58 0.23 2.58 12.97
C LEU A 58 -1.31 2.67 12.91
N LEU A 59 -1.83 3.08 11.76
CA LEU A 59 -3.28 3.23 11.56
C LEU A 59 -4.03 1.90 11.70
N TYR A 60 -5.27 1.98 12.19
CA TYR A 60 -6.19 0.84 12.18
C TYR A 60 -6.48 0.40 10.76
N TYR A 61 -6.30 -0.89 10.48
CA TYR A 61 -6.82 -1.48 9.27
C TYR A 61 -8.33 -1.65 9.41
N THR A 62 -9.12 -1.00 8.56
CA THR A 62 -10.55 -1.28 8.44
C THR A 62 -10.83 -1.85 7.06
N GLU A 63 -11.50 -3.01 7.01
CA GLU A 63 -11.85 -3.66 5.74
C GLU A 63 -12.75 -2.77 4.88
N VAL A 64 -13.53 -1.89 5.50
CA VAL A 64 -14.65 -1.16 4.89
C VAL A 64 -14.22 0.11 4.13
N ARG A 65 -12.99 0.62 4.32
CA ARG A 65 -12.59 1.92 3.73
C ARG A 65 -11.23 1.90 3.03
N TRP A 66 -11.25 1.80 1.71
CA TRP A 66 -10.08 1.81 0.82
C TRP A 66 -9.11 2.97 1.05
N LEU A 67 -9.61 4.21 1.23
CA LEU A 67 -8.75 5.36 1.54
C LEU A 67 -7.91 5.13 2.81
N SER A 68 -8.48 4.46 3.81
CA SER A 68 -7.74 4.07 5.02
C SER A 68 -6.72 2.98 4.73
N ARG A 69 -6.98 2.05 3.79
CA ARG A 69 -6.02 1.01 3.42
C ARG A 69 -4.76 1.57 2.80
N GLY A 70 -4.87 2.57 1.92
CA GLY A 70 -3.68 3.20 1.34
C GLY A 70 -2.82 3.93 2.37
N LEU A 71 -3.44 4.70 3.25
CA LEU A 71 -2.73 5.36 4.35
C LEU A 71 -2.11 4.35 5.31
N THR A 72 -2.79 3.23 5.61
CA THR A 72 -2.24 2.16 6.43
C THR A 72 -1.04 1.51 5.75
N LEU A 73 -1.11 1.21 4.45
CA LEU A 73 0.01 0.62 3.70
C LEU A 73 1.22 1.56 3.64
N GLU A 74 0.97 2.85 3.39
CA GLU A 74 2.03 3.88 3.35
C GLU A 74 2.74 4.01 4.71
N ARG A 75 1.98 4.14 5.80
CA ARG A 75 2.58 4.16 7.15
C ARG A 75 3.24 2.85 7.52
N PHE A 76 2.69 1.71 7.10
CA PHE A 76 3.31 0.41 7.33
C PHE A 76 4.68 0.34 6.65
N LEU A 77 4.78 0.78 5.38
CA LEU A 77 6.02 0.84 4.63
C LEU A 77 7.06 1.76 5.27
N ASN A 78 6.63 2.90 5.80
CA ASN A 78 7.53 3.85 6.47
C ASN A 78 8.04 3.33 7.82
N LEU A 79 7.26 2.48 8.50
CA LEU A 79 7.58 1.94 9.83
C LEU A 79 8.17 0.52 9.80
N ILE A 80 8.70 0.04 8.68
CA ILE A 80 9.11 -1.38 8.56
C ILE A 80 10.21 -1.76 9.55
N GLU A 81 11.18 -0.87 9.77
CA GLU A 81 12.31 -1.13 10.69
C GLU A 81 11.83 -1.16 12.14
N GLU A 82 10.97 -0.21 12.52
CA GLU A 82 10.34 -0.10 13.83
C GLU A 82 9.43 -1.30 14.11
N ILE A 83 8.62 -1.69 13.12
CA ILE A 83 7.74 -2.86 13.20
C ILE A 83 8.59 -4.13 13.33
N GLY A 84 9.65 -4.27 12.54
CA GLY A 84 10.56 -5.41 12.61
C GLY A 84 11.21 -5.56 13.98
N THR A 85 11.72 -4.45 14.53
CA THR A 85 12.34 -4.40 15.86
C THR A 85 11.35 -4.79 16.96
N PHE A 86 10.17 -4.16 16.96
CA PHE A 86 9.14 -4.46 17.95
C PHE A 86 8.67 -5.92 17.89
N LEU A 87 8.52 -6.49 16.69
CA LEU A 87 8.11 -7.88 16.53
C LEU A 87 9.19 -8.86 17.05
N ALA A 88 10.47 -8.56 16.82
CA ALA A 88 11.59 -9.35 17.35
C ALA A 88 11.60 -9.37 18.88
N GLU A 89 11.38 -8.22 19.54
CA GLU A 89 11.24 -8.15 21.01
C GLU A 89 10.07 -8.98 21.54
N LYS A 90 8.99 -9.10 20.76
CA LYS A 90 7.83 -9.94 21.06
C LYS A 90 8.01 -11.41 20.65
N GLN A 91 9.22 -11.82 20.27
CA GLN A 91 9.56 -13.17 19.80
C GLN A 91 8.65 -13.63 18.65
N ARG A 92 8.25 -12.70 17.78
CA ARG A 92 7.39 -12.97 16.63
C ARG A 92 8.18 -12.69 15.36
N ASP A 93 8.60 -13.76 14.68
CA ASP A 93 9.29 -13.61 13.41
C ASP A 93 8.29 -13.39 12.27
N VAL A 94 8.60 -12.42 11.41
CA VAL A 94 7.87 -12.13 10.17
C VAL A 94 8.92 -12.02 9.05
N PRO A 95 9.28 -13.14 8.42
CA PRO A 95 10.40 -13.20 7.48
C PRO A 95 10.20 -12.30 6.26
N GLU A 96 8.95 -11.99 5.90
CA GLU A 96 8.61 -11.08 4.81
C GLU A 96 9.19 -9.68 5.00
N LEU A 97 9.29 -9.19 6.25
CA LEU A 97 9.88 -7.88 6.55
C LEU A 97 11.40 -7.83 6.33
N LYS A 98 12.05 -8.98 6.20
CA LYS A 98 13.48 -9.11 5.89
C LYS A 98 13.71 -9.41 4.40
N ASN A 99 12.66 -9.70 3.64
CA ASN A 99 12.77 -10.08 2.23
C ASN A 99 12.70 -8.83 1.33
N PRO A 100 13.80 -8.44 0.66
CA PRO A 100 13.83 -7.23 -0.14
C PRO A 100 12.89 -7.27 -1.36
N ASP A 101 12.63 -8.45 -1.92
CA ASP A 101 11.71 -8.59 -3.04
C ASP A 101 10.25 -8.39 -2.58
N TRP A 102 9.91 -8.87 -1.39
CA TRP A 102 8.60 -8.63 -0.79
C TRP A 102 8.39 -7.15 -0.45
N LEU A 103 9.43 -6.49 0.09
CA LEU A 103 9.42 -5.05 0.39
C LEU A 103 9.26 -4.21 -0.88
N CYS A 104 9.88 -4.64 -1.98
CA CYS A 104 9.73 -4.03 -3.30
C CYS A 104 8.29 -4.17 -3.83
N ASP A 105 7.68 -5.35 -3.70
CA ASP A 105 6.29 -5.58 -4.09
C ASP A 105 5.30 -4.77 -3.21
N LEU A 106 5.56 -4.66 -1.90
CA LEU A 106 4.81 -3.78 -0.99
C LEU A 106 4.93 -2.31 -1.40
N ALA A 107 6.13 -1.84 -1.71
CA ALA A 107 6.36 -0.47 -2.14
C ALA A 107 5.63 -0.14 -3.45
N PHE A 108 5.63 -1.08 -4.41
CA PHE A 108 4.81 -0.96 -5.62
C PHE A 108 3.31 -0.89 -5.28
N LEU A 109 2.84 -1.75 -4.38
CA LEU A 109 1.44 -1.77 -3.94
C LEU A 109 1.02 -0.44 -3.28
N VAL A 110 1.90 0.17 -2.47
CA VAL A 110 1.68 1.51 -1.89
C VAL A 110 1.51 2.56 -2.99
N ASP A 111 2.44 2.62 -3.94
CA ASP A 111 2.41 3.62 -5.01
C ASP A 111 1.15 3.51 -5.89
N ILE A 112 0.79 2.30 -6.35
CA ILE A 112 -0.41 2.11 -7.18
C ILE A 112 -1.70 2.38 -6.38
N THR A 113 -1.70 2.05 -5.09
CA THR A 113 -2.81 2.35 -4.17
C THR A 113 -2.98 3.86 -4.02
N ASN A 114 -1.90 4.63 -3.92
CA ASN A 114 -1.96 6.08 -3.87
C ASN A 114 -2.55 6.69 -5.15
N HIS A 115 -2.16 6.20 -6.33
CA HIS A 115 -2.78 6.62 -7.61
C HIS A 115 -4.28 6.33 -7.67
N LEU A 116 -4.69 5.16 -7.20
CA LEU A 116 -6.08 4.74 -7.12
C LEU A 116 -6.87 5.55 -6.07
N ASN A 117 -6.25 5.94 -4.95
CA ASN A 117 -6.84 6.85 -3.97
C ASN A 117 -7.13 8.22 -4.59
N VAL A 118 -6.21 8.76 -5.39
CA VAL A 118 -6.43 10.03 -6.11
C VAL A 118 -7.62 9.92 -7.05
N LEU A 119 -7.74 8.83 -7.82
CA LEU A 119 -8.93 8.60 -8.65
C LEU A 119 -10.20 8.51 -7.80
N ASN A 120 -10.18 7.71 -6.74
CA ASN A 120 -11.34 7.49 -5.89
C ASN A 120 -11.84 8.79 -5.25
N THR A 121 -10.94 9.66 -4.76
CA THR A 121 -11.30 10.98 -4.22
C THR A 121 -11.94 11.86 -5.29
N ARG A 122 -11.47 11.81 -6.54
CA ARG A 122 -12.09 12.54 -7.65
C ARG A 122 -13.49 12.04 -7.93
N LEU A 123 -13.70 10.71 -7.99
CA LEU A 123 -15.00 10.09 -8.26
C LEU A 123 -16.02 10.32 -7.13
N GLN A 124 -15.55 10.47 -5.88
CA GLN A 124 -16.40 10.76 -4.72
C GLN A 124 -16.65 12.26 -4.51
N GLY A 125 -16.14 13.12 -5.40
CA GLY A 125 -16.39 14.56 -5.36
C GLY A 125 -17.88 14.87 -5.49
N ARG A 126 -18.36 15.87 -4.72
CA ARG A 126 -19.75 16.33 -4.83
C ARG A 126 -19.97 17.04 -6.17
N ASN A 127 -21.21 17.02 -6.66
CA ASN A 127 -21.67 17.74 -7.86
C ASN A 127 -20.95 17.37 -9.17
N GLN A 128 -20.52 16.12 -9.33
CA GLN A 128 -19.96 15.65 -10.60
C GLN A 128 -21.03 15.11 -11.56
N LEU A 129 -20.93 15.52 -12.82
CA LEU A 129 -21.73 14.95 -13.91
C LEU A 129 -21.21 13.56 -14.29
N ILE A 130 -22.08 12.70 -14.81
CA ILE A 130 -21.70 11.35 -15.30
C ILE A 130 -20.59 11.45 -16.37
N SER A 131 -20.67 12.44 -17.25
CA SER A 131 -19.64 12.71 -18.26
C SER A 131 -18.28 13.02 -17.64
N GLN A 132 -18.25 13.74 -16.51
CA GLN A 132 -17.00 14.02 -15.78
C GLN A 132 -16.45 12.76 -15.11
N LEU A 133 -17.31 11.93 -14.51
CA LEU A 133 -16.92 10.64 -13.95
C LEU A 133 -16.29 9.73 -15.01
N TYR A 134 -16.91 9.66 -16.20
CA TYR A 134 -16.36 8.93 -17.34
C TYR A 134 -14.97 9.44 -17.72
N VAL A 135 -14.80 10.77 -17.86
CA VAL A 135 -13.50 11.38 -18.18
C VAL A 135 -12.44 11.05 -17.12
N HIS A 136 -12.77 11.04 -15.83
CA HIS A 136 -11.83 10.66 -14.77
C HIS A 136 -11.36 9.21 -14.91
N VAL A 137 -12.29 8.27 -15.16
CA VAL A 137 -11.99 6.85 -15.35
C VAL A 137 -11.16 6.64 -16.62
N SER A 138 -11.59 7.18 -17.76
CA SER A 138 -10.87 7.04 -19.02
C SER A 138 -9.47 7.64 -18.96
N SER A 139 -9.32 8.82 -18.35
CA SER A 139 -8.00 9.44 -18.15
C SER A 139 -7.09 8.57 -17.29
N PHE A 140 -7.66 7.89 -16.28
CA PHE A 140 -6.90 6.97 -15.44
C PHE A 140 -6.47 5.71 -16.20
N GLN A 141 -7.33 5.16 -17.07
CA GLN A 141 -6.95 4.05 -17.96
C GLN A 141 -5.75 4.42 -18.84
N TRP A 142 -5.74 5.64 -19.40
CA TRP A 142 -4.57 6.15 -20.14
C TRP A 142 -3.33 6.27 -19.27
N LYS A 143 -3.46 6.74 -18.03
CA LYS A 143 -2.35 6.76 -17.06
C LYS A 143 -1.81 5.36 -16.77
N LEU A 144 -2.67 4.36 -16.62
CA LEU A 144 -2.24 2.97 -16.41
C LEU A 144 -1.42 2.45 -17.60
N THR A 145 -1.85 2.74 -18.84
CA THR A 145 -1.09 2.42 -20.05
C THR A 145 0.26 3.12 -20.08
N LEU A 146 0.30 4.42 -19.73
CA LEU A 146 1.54 5.19 -19.63
C LEU A 146 2.48 4.60 -18.57
N PHE A 147 1.97 4.31 -17.37
CA PHE A 147 2.73 3.71 -16.28
C PHE A 147 3.34 2.39 -16.71
N ARG A 148 2.58 1.52 -17.36
CA ARG A 148 3.09 0.25 -17.90
C ARG A 148 4.27 0.47 -18.86
N SER A 149 4.12 1.39 -19.82
CA SER A 149 5.17 1.72 -20.79
C SER A 149 6.44 2.27 -20.11
N GLN A 150 6.26 3.15 -19.11
CA GLN A 150 7.36 3.74 -18.36
C GLN A 150 8.06 2.71 -17.47
N LEU A 151 7.33 1.85 -16.77
CA LEU A 151 7.90 0.75 -15.98
C LEU A 151 8.74 -0.19 -16.86
N ASN A 152 8.24 -0.55 -18.05
CA ASN A 152 8.96 -1.40 -19.00
C ASN A 152 10.24 -0.73 -19.54
N SER A 153 10.25 0.59 -19.68
CA SER A 153 11.45 1.36 -20.07
C SER A 153 12.37 1.70 -18.89
N GLY A 154 12.03 1.26 -17.67
CA GLY A 154 12.81 1.52 -16.45
C GLY A 154 12.64 2.93 -15.87
N ASN A 155 11.61 3.66 -16.29
CA ASN A 155 11.22 4.95 -15.72
C ASN A 155 10.23 4.76 -14.57
N TYR A 156 10.71 4.97 -13.34
CA TYR A 156 9.94 4.77 -12.11
C TYR A 156 9.49 6.09 -11.45
N ASN A 157 9.44 7.21 -12.19
CA ASN A 157 9.18 8.52 -11.58
C ASN A 157 7.77 8.64 -10.96
N HIS A 158 6.80 7.85 -11.44
CA HIS A 158 5.46 7.77 -10.84
C HIS A 158 5.36 6.76 -9.69
N PHE A 159 6.44 6.04 -9.39
CA PHE A 159 6.51 5.01 -8.36
C PHE A 159 7.73 5.26 -7.45
N PRO A 160 7.72 6.35 -6.66
CA PRO A 160 8.87 6.77 -5.86
C PRO A 160 9.25 5.75 -4.77
N ASN A 161 8.27 5.11 -4.11
CA ASN A 161 8.54 4.09 -3.11
C ASN A 161 9.16 2.86 -3.76
N TYR A 162 8.58 2.41 -4.87
CA TYR A 162 9.15 1.31 -5.65
C TYR A 162 10.58 1.61 -6.08
N LYS A 163 10.84 2.81 -6.61
CA LYS A 163 12.19 3.26 -7.01
C LYS A 163 13.20 3.23 -5.85
N LYS A 164 12.77 3.58 -4.63
CA LYS A 164 13.59 3.54 -3.41
C LYS A 164 13.99 2.09 -3.07
N TRP A 165 13.02 1.18 -3.05
CA TRP A 165 13.21 -0.21 -2.63
C TRP A 165 13.79 -1.12 -3.71
N LEU A 166 13.64 -0.76 -4.98
CA LEU A 166 14.19 -1.51 -6.11
C LEU A 166 15.71 -1.67 -6.04
N LYS A 167 16.42 -0.70 -5.46
CA LYS A 167 17.89 -0.77 -5.28
C LYS A 167 18.34 -1.94 -4.40
N ASN A 168 17.45 -2.44 -3.54
CA ASN A 168 17.74 -3.47 -2.56
C ASN A 168 17.23 -4.86 -3.00
N SER A 169 16.46 -4.93 -4.10
CA SER A 169 15.79 -6.14 -4.59
C SER A 169 16.67 -6.97 -5.53
N THR A 170 16.55 -8.30 -5.42
CA THR A 170 17.28 -9.29 -6.23
C THR A 170 16.53 -9.73 -7.49
N LYS A 171 15.25 -9.35 -7.65
CA LYS A 171 14.45 -9.65 -8.86
C LYS A 171 15.09 -9.05 -10.12
N LEU A 172 15.65 -9.90 -10.99
CA LEU A 172 15.91 -9.57 -12.38
C LEU A 172 14.60 -9.22 -13.09
N ARG A 173 14.61 -8.08 -13.80
CA ARG A 173 13.46 -7.45 -14.44
C ARG A 173 12.66 -8.41 -15.34
N LEU A 174 11.57 -8.97 -14.83
CA LEU A 174 10.48 -9.48 -15.65
C LEU A 174 9.23 -8.65 -15.38
N PHE A 175 9.24 -7.44 -15.94
CA PHE A 175 8.05 -6.61 -15.99
C PHE A 175 7.05 -7.25 -16.97
N SER A 176 6.17 -8.11 -16.46
CA SER A 176 4.83 -8.31 -17.02
C SER A 176 3.77 -7.78 -16.04
N VAL A 177 4.09 -6.65 -15.40
CA VAL A 177 3.17 -6.00 -14.47
C VAL A 177 2.27 -5.09 -15.29
N MET A 178 0.96 -5.41 -15.24
CA MET A 178 -0.16 -4.93 -16.05
C MET A 178 -0.42 -5.77 -17.31
#